data_AF-A0A497LFQ6-F1
#
_entry.id   AF-A0A497LFQ6-F1
#
_cell.length_a   1.000
_cell.length_b   1.000
_cell.length_c   1.000
_cell.angle_alpha   90.00
_cell.angle_beta   90.00
_cell.angle_gamma   90.00
#
_symmetry.space_group_name_H-M   'P 1'
#
loop_
_entity.id
_entity.type
_entity.pdbx_description
1 polymer ?
#
loop_
_entity_poly.entity_id
_entity_poly.type
_entity_poly.pdbx_seq_one_letter_code
_entity_poly.pdbx_strand_id
1 'polypeptide(L)'
;MRWTKSELDEVARRLSELASLIRVSEHELLTAMKVLSKASWANVEFSPLEGVEFEITSFFDDEIRLKITVRKGNTTIVREYRVPDFLVKGDVTEVCLRPVRARRPRRSRRRRARRDGS
;
A
#
# COMPACT_ATOMS: atom_id res chain seq x y z
N MET A 1 4.02 -5.74 -17.01
CA MET A 1 3.11 -6.72 -16.36
C MET A 1 1.81 -6.03 -15.98
N ARG A 2 0.65 -6.68 -16.15
CA ARG A 2 -0.64 -6.14 -15.66
C ARG A 2 -0.84 -6.61 -14.21
N TRP A 3 -0.87 -5.66 -13.29
CA TRP A 3 -1.12 -5.92 -11.86
C TRP A 3 -2.60 -6.18 -11.61
N THR A 4 -2.91 -7.17 -10.79
CA THR A 4 -4.29 -7.35 -10.33
C THR A 4 -4.60 -6.34 -9.22
N LYS A 5 -5.87 -5.92 -9.14
CA LYS A 5 -6.33 -5.00 -8.08
C LYS A 5 -5.99 -5.54 -6.68
N SER A 6 -6.07 -6.85 -6.48
CA SER A 6 -5.78 -7.49 -5.19
C SER A 6 -4.31 -7.41 -4.79
N GLU A 7 -3.38 -7.54 -5.74
CA GLU A 7 -1.94 -7.37 -5.47
C GLU A 7 -1.63 -5.93 -5.07
N LEU A 8 -2.23 -4.96 -5.78
CA LEU A 8 -2.08 -3.54 -5.47
C LEU A 8 -2.65 -3.19 -4.09
N ASP A 9 -3.86 -3.65 -3.78
CA ASP A 9 -4.51 -3.42 -2.50
C ASP A 9 -3.70 -4.05 -1.33
N GLU A 10 -3.05 -5.20 -1.54
CA GLU A 10 -2.20 -5.84 -0.52
C GLU A 10 -0.93 -5.02 -0.27
N VAL A 11 -0.21 -4.60 -1.32
CA VAL A 11 1.00 -3.76 -1.18
C VAL A 11 0.67 -2.44 -0.48
N ALA A 12 -0.41 -1.79 -0.91
CA ALA A 12 -0.88 -0.55 -0.31
C ALA A 12 -1.23 -0.73 1.18
N ARG A 13 -1.90 -1.84 1.53
CA ARG A 13 -2.19 -2.19 2.92
C ARG A 13 -0.92 -2.37 3.75
N ARG A 14 0.10 -3.07 3.23
CA ARG A 14 1.37 -3.29 3.95
C ARG A 14 2.15 -2.01 4.17
N LEU A 15 2.21 -1.13 3.17
CA LEU A 15 2.83 0.19 3.33
C LEU A 15 2.07 1.04 4.35
N SER A 16 0.73 0.99 4.37
CA SER A 16 -0.07 1.68 5.39
C SER A 16 0.14 1.11 6.79
N GLU A 17 0.28 -0.22 6.93
CA GLU A 17 0.64 -0.86 8.20
C GLU A 17 2.02 -0.38 8.67
N LEU A 18 3.02 -0.36 7.78
CA LEU A 18 4.35 0.16 8.08
C LEU A 18 4.29 1.61 8.57
N ALA A 19 3.64 2.51 7.82
CA ALA A 19 3.50 3.92 8.21
C ALA A 19 2.92 4.08 9.63
N SER A 20 1.90 3.28 9.95
CA SER A 20 1.30 3.26 11.29
C SER A 20 2.26 2.75 12.37
N LEU A 21 3.10 1.76 12.06
CA LEU A 21 4.06 1.19 13.01
C LEU A 21 5.19 2.16 13.34
N ILE A 22 5.76 2.82 12.33
CA ILE A 22 6.83 3.82 12.51
C ILE A 22 6.31 5.22 12.85
N ARG A 23 4.98 5.38 12.99
CA ARG A 23 4.28 6.61 13.36
C ARG A 23 4.56 7.80 12.43
N VAL A 24 4.64 7.53 11.13
CA VAL A 24 4.73 8.57 10.10
C VAL A 24 3.42 8.66 9.32
N SER A 25 3.19 9.82 8.72
CA SER A 25 2.10 9.99 7.78
C SER A 25 2.34 9.19 6.49
N GLU A 26 1.25 8.84 5.84
CA GLU A 26 1.26 8.23 4.51
C GLU A 26 2.09 9.05 3.50
N HIS A 27 1.99 10.38 3.56
CA HIS A 27 2.71 11.28 2.68
C HIS A 27 4.23 11.25 2.94
N GLU A 28 4.66 11.20 4.20
CA GLU A 28 6.07 11.07 4.57
C GLU A 28 6.66 9.73 4.09
N LEU A 29 5.92 8.63 4.26
CA LEU A 29 6.36 7.32 3.78
C LEU A 29 6.48 7.30 2.25
N LEU A 30 5.47 7.78 1.52
CA LEU A 30 5.52 7.85 0.06
C LEU A 30 6.64 8.76 -0.45
N THR A 31 6.92 9.86 0.26
CA THR A 31 8.05 10.74 -0.04
C THR A 31 9.37 10.02 0.16
N ALA A 32 9.54 9.27 1.25
CA ALA A 32 10.72 8.45 1.48
C ALA A 32 10.90 7.40 0.36
N MET A 33 9.83 6.70 -0.01
CA MET A 33 9.85 5.74 -1.12
C MET A 33 10.29 6.41 -2.44
N LYS A 34 9.81 7.62 -2.72
CA LYS A 34 10.19 8.40 -3.91
C LYS A 34 11.65 8.84 -3.90
N VAL A 35 12.21 9.12 -2.74
CA VAL A 35 13.65 9.38 -2.60
C VAL A 35 14.41 8.08 -2.87
N LEU A 36 13.96 6.96 -2.30
CA LEU A 36 14.60 5.64 -2.48
C LEU A 36 14.57 5.15 -3.93
N SER A 37 13.48 5.35 -4.69
CA SER A 37 13.46 4.97 -6.11
C SER A 37 14.52 5.69 -6.93
N LYS A 38 14.88 6.92 -6.55
CA LYS A 38 15.88 7.72 -7.26
C LYS A 38 17.32 7.41 -6.83
N ALA A 39 17.48 6.85 -5.62
CA ALA A 39 18.76 6.42 -5.11
C ALA A 39 18.96 4.95 -5.47
N SER A 40 19.62 4.67 -6.59
CA SER A 40 19.77 3.34 -7.19
C SER A 40 20.55 2.29 -6.37
N TRP A 41 20.93 2.62 -5.14
CA TRP A 41 21.73 1.80 -4.23
C TRP A 41 21.23 1.87 -2.77
N ALA A 42 20.02 2.39 -2.55
CA ALA A 42 19.51 2.59 -1.21
C ALA A 42 18.78 1.34 -0.69
N ASN A 43 19.30 0.78 0.39
CA ASN A 43 18.59 -0.16 1.24
C ASN A 43 18.26 0.54 2.56
N VAL A 44 17.04 0.37 3.04
CA VAL A 44 16.66 0.80 4.37
C VAL A 44 15.98 -0.34 5.12
N GLU A 45 16.51 -0.65 6.29
CA GLU A 45 15.97 -1.66 7.20
C GLU A 45 15.33 -1.00 8.42
N PHE A 46 14.18 -1.52 8.82
CA PHE A 46 13.41 -1.03 9.96
C PHE A 46 12.87 -2.20 10.79
N SER A 47 13.07 -2.13 12.11
CA SER A 47 12.56 -3.13 13.04
C SER A 47 11.66 -2.46 14.08
N PRO A 48 10.41 -2.09 13.73
CA PRO A 48 9.56 -1.28 14.59
C PRO A 48 9.06 -2.00 15.85
N LEU A 49 9.07 -3.34 15.83
CA LEU A 49 8.62 -4.20 16.91
C LEU A 49 9.51 -5.44 17.00
N GLU A 50 9.59 -6.03 18.19
CA GLU A 50 10.33 -7.27 18.37
C GLU A 50 9.76 -8.38 17.48
N GLY A 51 10.65 -9.00 16.69
CA GLY A 51 10.27 -10.05 15.75
C GLY A 51 9.61 -9.56 14.46
N VAL A 52 9.57 -8.25 14.15
CA VAL A 52 9.11 -7.75 12.85
C VAL A 52 10.18 -6.86 12.22
N GLU A 53 10.65 -7.26 11.05
CA GLU A 53 11.66 -6.54 10.26
C GLU A 53 11.07 -6.18 8.90
N PHE A 54 11.27 -4.95 8.47
CA PHE A 54 10.94 -4.44 7.15
C PHE A 54 12.23 -4.04 6.45
N GLU A 55 12.38 -4.44 5.20
CA GLU A 55 13.52 -4.10 4.36
C GLU A 55 12.97 -3.49 3.06
N ILE A 56 13.41 -2.28 2.75
CA ILE A 56 13.06 -1.57 1.52
C ILE A 56 14.33 -1.45 0.70
N THR A 57 14.34 -2.07 -0.48
CA THR A 57 15.50 -2.07 -1.38
C THR A 57 15.09 -1.45 -2.71
N SER A 58 15.82 -0.44 -3.17
CA SER A 58 15.74 0.04 -4.55
C SER A 58 16.83 -0.60 -5.40
N PHE A 59 16.49 -0.93 -6.64
CA PHE A 59 17.41 -1.46 -7.64
C PHE A 59 17.62 -0.46 -8.78
N PHE A 60 18.73 -0.59 -9.51
CA PHE A 60 18.85 0.03 -10.83
C PHE A 60 17.68 -0.48 -11.71
N ASP A 61 17.01 0.44 -12.42
CA ASP A 61 15.70 0.28 -13.12
C ASP A 61 14.43 0.71 -12.34
N ASP A 62 14.57 1.52 -11.29
CA ASP A 62 13.46 2.12 -10.51
C ASP A 62 12.54 1.12 -9.78
N GLU A 63 12.89 -0.16 -9.74
CA GLU A 63 12.13 -1.16 -9.03
C GLU A 63 12.40 -1.06 -7.52
N ILE A 64 11.34 -0.84 -6.73
CA ILE A 64 11.42 -0.95 -5.27
C ILE A 64 10.85 -2.30 -4.82
N ARG A 65 11.57 -2.97 -3.93
CA ARG A 65 11.10 -4.17 -3.24
C ARG A 65 10.89 -3.88 -1.76
N LEU A 66 9.76 -4.34 -1.24
CA LEU A 66 9.42 -4.35 0.18
C LEU A 66 9.46 -5.80 0.66
N LYS A 67 10.39 -6.11 1.55
CA LYS A 67 10.48 -7.40 2.24
C LYS A 67 10.03 -7.24 3.68
N ILE A 68 9.18 -8.16 4.13
CA ILE A 68 8.65 -8.21 5.49
C ILE A 68 9.03 -9.56 6.07
N THR A 69 9.77 -9.53 7.17
CA THR A 69 10.14 -10.71 7.93
C THR A 69 9.45 -10.65 9.29
N VAL A 70 8.68 -11.69 9.60
CA VAL A 70 8.00 -11.84 10.90
C VAL A 70 8.50 -13.11 11.58
N ARG A 71 9.09 -12.95 12.76
CA ARG A 71 9.54 -14.02 13.65
C ARG A 71 8.58 -14.13 14.84
N LYS A 72 8.03 -15.32 15.05
CA LYS A 72 7.17 -15.64 16.20
C LYS A 72 7.50 -17.02 16.74
N GLY A 73 8.20 -17.07 17.88
CA GLY A 73 8.73 -18.31 18.43
C GLY A 73 9.72 -18.97 17.46
N ASN A 74 9.48 -20.23 17.09
CA ASN A 74 10.30 -20.96 16.12
C ASN A 74 9.88 -20.74 14.65
N THR A 75 8.87 -19.90 14.40
CA THR A 75 8.35 -19.67 13.05
C THR A 75 8.90 -18.36 12.49
N THR A 76 9.49 -18.42 11.30
CA THR A 76 9.88 -17.24 10.52
C THR A 76 9.08 -17.21 9.22
N ILE A 77 8.38 -16.10 8.98
CA ILE A 77 7.63 -15.86 7.74
C ILE A 77 8.32 -14.71 7.00
N VAL A 78 8.79 -14.97 5.78
CA VAL A 78 9.35 -13.95 4.89
C VAL A 78 8.39 -13.73 3.73
N ARG A 79 8.01 -12.49 3.48
CA ARG A 79 7.20 -12.10 2.32
C ARG A 79 7.85 -10.94 1.60
N GLU A 80 7.95 -11.06 0.29
CA GLU A 80 8.53 -10.04 -0.57
C GLU A 80 7.48 -9.52 -1.53
N TYR A 81 7.43 -8.21 -1.66
CA TYR A 81 6.50 -7.50 -2.51
C TYR A 81 7.30 -6.60 -3.44
N ARG A 82 6.90 -6.58 -4.71
CA ARG A 82 7.35 -5.55 -5.65
C ARG A 82 6.42 -4.35 -5.48
N VAL A 83 6.99 -3.16 -5.31
CA VAL A 83 6.24 -1.92 -5.18
C VAL A 83 6.10 -1.30 -6.57
N PRO A 84 4.88 -1.13 -7.08
CA PRO A 84 4.67 -0.54 -8.40
C PRO A 84 5.17 0.91 -8.50
N ASP A 85 5.85 1.22 -9.60
CA ASP A 85 6.37 2.55 -9.92
C ASP A 85 5.36 3.68 -9.76
N PHE A 86 4.08 3.46 -10.10
CA PHE A 86 3.08 4.52 -10.00
C PHE A 86 2.77 4.94 -8.55
N LEU A 87 3.05 4.09 -7.55
CA LEU A 87 2.96 4.47 -6.14
C LEU A 87 4.09 5.42 -5.73
N VAL A 88 5.11 5.59 -6.58
CA VAL A 88 6.40 6.18 -6.21
C VAL A 88 6.80 7.34 -7.14
N LYS A 89 6.57 7.19 -8.44
CA LYS A 89 6.92 8.15 -9.51
C LYS A 89 5.85 9.20 -9.78
N GLY A 90 4.61 9.00 -9.31
CA GLY A 90 3.52 9.97 -9.45
C GLY A 90 3.67 11.21 -8.57
N ASP A 91 2.70 12.12 -8.69
CA ASP A 91 2.49 13.12 -7.64
C ASP A 91 2.02 12.40 -6.38
N VAL A 92 2.77 12.55 -5.29
CA VAL A 92 2.49 11.87 -4.01
C VAL A 92 1.11 12.28 -3.48
N THR A 93 0.58 13.42 -3.92
CA THR A 93 -0.76 13.90 -3.55
C THR A 93 -1.90 13.17 -4.27
N GLU A 94 -1.62 12.49 -5.39
CA GLU A 94 -2.61 11.71 -6.15
C GLU A 94 -2.64 10.23 -5.75
N VAL A 95 -1.65 9.77 -4.99
CA VAL A 95 -1.51 8.38 -4.54
C VAL A 95 -2.11 8.23 -3.14
N CYS A 96 -2.98 7.23 -2.99
CA CYS A 96 -3.50 6.82 -1.69
C CYS A 96 -3.21 5.32 -1.45
N LEU A 97 -2.54 5.01 -0.34
CA LEU A 97 -2.32 3.66 0.18
C LEU A 97 -3.60 3.05 0.79
N ARG A 98 -4.65 3.86 0.97
CA ARG A 98 -5.93 3.37 1.49
C ARG A 98 -6.66 2.54 0.43
N PRO A 99 -7.15 1.34 0.78
CA PRO A 99 -8.01 0.60 -0.12
C PRO A 99 -9.24 1.44 -0.43
N VAL A 100 -9.55 1.60 -1.73
CA VAL A 100 -10.76 2.29 -2.18
C VAL A 100 -11.95 1.50 -1.66
N ARG A 101 -12.50 1.91 -0.51
CA ARG A 101 -13.78 1.39 -0.01
C ARG A 101 -14.79 1.64 -1.11
N ALA A 102 -15.18 0.57 -1.81
CA ALA A 102 -16.22 0.63 -2.82
C ALA A 102 -17.41 1.38 -2.21
N ARG A 103 -17.69 2.58 -2.74
CA ARG A 103 -18.84 3.38 -2.33
C ARG A 103 -20.07 2.49 -2.53
N ARG A 104 -20.66 2.01 -1.44
CA ARG A 104 -21.90 1.23 -1.49
C ARG A 104 -22.92 2.00 -2.35
N PRO A 105 -23.51 1.39 -3.39
CA PRO A 105 -24.48 2.09 -4.22
C PRO A 105 -25.65 2.51 -3.33
N ARG A 106 -25.90 3.83 -3.27
CA ARG A 106 -27.08 4.40 -2.61
C ARG A 106 -28.31 3.84 -3.33
N ARG A 107 -29.03 2.90 -2.70
CA ARG A 107 -30.33 2.40 -3.17
C ARG A 107 -31.22 3.59 -3.53
N SER A 108 -31.56 3.73 -4.82
CA SER A 108 -32.54 4.72 -5.26
C SER A 108 -33.90 4.30 -4.69
N ARG A 109 -34.48 5.16 -3.86
CA ARG A 109 -35.80 4.99 -3.27
C ARG A 109 -36.82 5.22 -4.39
N ARG A 110 -37.16 4.15 -5.15
CA ARG A 110 -38.24 4.16 -6.14
C ARG A 110 -39.53 4.66 -5.46
N ARG A 111 -39.94 5.89 -5.75
CA ARG A 111 -41.28 6.40 -5.46
C ARG A 111 -42.27 5.54 -6.25
N ARG A 112 -43.09 4.75 -5.57
CA ARG A 112 -44.33 4.19 -6.13
C ARG A 112 -45.29 5.35 -6.33
N ALA A 113 -45.36 5.89 -7.54
CA ALA A 113 -46.54 6.63 -7.98
C ALA A 113 -47.64 5.59 -8.20
N ARG A 114 -48.61 5.52 -7.29
CA ARG A 114 -49.89 4.87 -7.56
C ARG A 114 -50.75 5.88 -8.33
N ARG A 115 -51.04 5.54 -9.57
CA ARG A 115 -52.03 6.18 -10.43
C ARG A 115 -53.06 5.10 -10.70
N ASP A 116 -54.19 5.18 -10.01
CA ASP A 116 -55.46 4.49 -10.26
C ASP A 116 -56.49 5.40 -9.56
N GLY A 117 -57.48 6.03 -10.19
CA GLY A 117 -58.15 5.66 -11.42
C GLY A 117 -59.43 4.88 -11.12
N SER A 118 -60.37 5.48 -10.37
CA SER A 118 -61.83 5.25 -10.40
C SER A 118 -62.52 6.32 -9.56
#